data_AF-A0A2E2NCH2-F1
#
_entry.id   AF-A0A2E2NCH2-F1
#
_cell.length_a   1.000
_cell.length_b   1.000
_cell.length_c   1.000
_cell.angle_alpha   90.00
_cell.angle_beta   90.00
_cell.angle_gamma   90.00
#
_symmetry.space_group_name_H-M   'P 1'
#
loop_
_entity.id
_entity.type
_entity.pdbx_description
1 polymer ?
#
loop_
_entity_poly.entity_id
_entity_poly.type
_entity_poly.pdbx_seq_one_letter_code
_entity_poly.pdbx_strand_id
1 'polypeptide(L)'
;QEYELKWLDAASAWLDYDLISSCEDPQAGQPSQYRGGMCFVGVDIAARNDLFVIWVLELVDGQLVTREIIAEKRITFARQDELLDDVFRRYRVVRLRMDQTGMGEKPVEDAKRRHGEDRVEGVIFSSAAKLDMATSFKEAFQDRRVLVPAGDPKLRADLHSIKSVAGPTGIRRLVSDGETDGHADRFWAGALAVSSAETEYQPYAYRPVPPGGGKDVNRPIKQTAGFRSQKGVW
;
A
#
# COMPACT_ATOMS: atom_id res chain seq x y z
N GLN A 1 7.22 -54.50 -3.00
CA GLN A 1 7.66 -53.29 -3.71
C GLN A 1 6.87 -52.15 -3.11
N GLU A 2 7.48 -51.40 -2.20
CA GLU A 2 6.83 -50.28 -1.51
C GLU A 2 6.61 -49.16 -2.52
N TYR A 3 5.35 -48.78 -2.73
CA TYR A 3 5.01 -47.59 -3.48
C TYR A 3 5.16 -46.38 -2.55
N GLU A 4 6.22 -45.61 -2.73
CA GLU A 4 6.34 -44.25 -2.21
C GLU A 4 5.16 -43.42 -2.76
N LEU A 5 4.10 -43.31 -1.95
CA LEU A 5 3.07 -42.29 -2.06
C LEU A 5 3.75 -40.93 -1.84
N LYS A 6 4.34 -40.37 -2.90
CA LYS A 6 4.61 -38.95 -2.97
C LYS A 6 3.25 -38.25 -2.95
N TRP A 7 2.86 -37.76 -1.78
CA TRP A 7 1.83 -36.75 -1.66
C TRP A 7 2.27 -35.57 -2.53
N LEU A 8 1.74 -35.51 -3.76
CA LEU A 8 1.71 -34.28 -4.54
C LEU A 8 0.91 -33.31 -3.67
N ASP A 9 1.63 -32.41 -3.01
CA ASP A 9 1.05 -31.33 -2.23
C ASP A 9 0.09 -30.56 -3.14
N ALA A 10 -1.21 -30.75 -2.92
CA ALA A 10 -2.24 -30.14 -3.74
C ALA A 10 -2.18 -28.63 -3.51
N ALA A 11 -1.80 -27.87 -4.53
CA ALA A 11 -1.74 -26.42 -4.47
C ALA A 11 -3.10 -25.86 -4.03
N SER A 12 -3.16 -25.28 -2.84
CA SER A 12 -4.38 -24.67 -2.29
C SER A 12 -4.40 -23.19 -2.60
N ALA A 13 -5.60 -22.66 -2.86
CA ALA A 13 -5.82 -21.23 -3.02
C ALA A 13 -5.35 -20.49 -1.76
N TRP A 14 -4.66 -19.37 -1.95
CA TRP A 14 -4.15 -18.57 -0.85
C TRP A 14 -5.30 -17.90 -0.10
N LEU A 15 -6.25 -17.33 -0.85
CA LEU A 15 -7.54 -16.86 -0.38
C LEU A 15 -8.63 -17.72 -1.02
N ASP A 16 -9.26 -18.58 -0.25
CA ASP A 16 -10.42 -19.34 -0.72
C ASP A 16 -11.66 -18.44 -0.84
N TYR A 17 -12.67 -18.91 -1.58
CA TYR A 17 -13.87 -18.11 -1.82
C TYR A 17 -14.69 -17.83 -0.55
N ASP A 18 -14.63 -18.71 0.45
CA ASP A 18 -15.37 -18.52 1.70
C ASP A 18 -14.75 -17.39 2.52
N LEU A 19 -13.42 -17.36 2.59
CA LEU A 19 -12.65 -16.29 3.21
C LEU A 19 -12.89 -14.95 2.50
N ILE A 20 -12.85 -14.92 1.16
CA ILE A 20 -13.15 -13.71 0.39
C ILE A 20 -14.58 -13.22 0.69
N SER A 21 -15.56 -14.12 0.62
CA SER A 21 -16.97 -13.80 0.84
C SER A 21 -17.23 -13.30 2.27
N SER A 22 -16.44 -13.73 3.25
CA SER A 22 -16.55 -13.26 4.64
C SER A 22 -16.14 -11.79 4.86
N CYS A 23 -15.47 -11.19 3.89
CA CYS A 23 -14.99 -9.80 3.90
C CYS A 23 -15.63 -8.94 2.80
N GLU A 24 -16.60 -9.47 2.07
CA GLU A 24 -17.35 -8.71 1.07
C GLU A 24 -18.38 -7.80 1.73
N ASP A 25 -18.38 -6.53 1.35
CA ASP A 25 -19.33 -5.53 1.84
C ASP A 25 -19.95 -4.76 0.65
N PRO A 26 -21.30 -4.63 0.56
CA PRO A 26 -21.96 -3.87 -0.51
C PRO A 26 -21.61 -2.37 -0.53
N GLN A 27 -21.14 -1.80 0.58
CA GLN A 27 -20.72 -0.40 0.68
C GLN A 27 -19.23 -0.20 0.35
N ALA A 28 -18.44 -1.28 0.27
CA ALA A 28 -17.07 -1.22 -0.22
C ALA A 28 -17.04 -1.03 -1.74
N GLY A 29 -15.99 -0.38 -2.24
CA GLY A 29 -15.83 -0.04 -3.67
C GLY A 29 -16.62 1.17 -4.14
N GLN A 30 -17.15 1.97 -3.21
CA GLN A 30 -17.91 3.18 -3.52
C GLN A 30 -17.13 4.44 -3.11
N PRO A 31 -16.57 5.22 -4.06
CA PRO A 31 -15.87 6.47 -3.77
C PRO A 31 -16.73 7.50 -3.00
N SER A 32 -18.04 7.51 -3.26
CA SER A 32 -19.01 8.40 -2.60
C SER A 32 -19.17 8.13 -1.10
N GLN A 33 -18.75 6.96 -0.61
CA GLN A 33 -18.81 6.58 0.80
C GLN A 33 -17.56 6.98 1.59
N TYR A 34 -16.57 7.63 0.96
CA TYR A 34 -15.37 8.11 1.62
C TYR A 34 -15.70 9.07 2.76
N ARG A 35 -15.14 8.82 3.96
CA ARG A 35 -15.44 9.59 5.18
C ARG A 35 -14.39 10.65 5.52
N GLY A 36 -13.39 10.88 4.65
CA GLY A 36 -12.30 11.81 4.91
C GLY A 36 -11.17 11.25 5.78
N GLY A 37 -11.20 9.95 6.07
CA GLY A 37 -10.20 9.23 6.86
C GLY A 37 -8.85 9.08 6.16
N MET A 38 -7.91 8.48 6.88
CA MET A 38 -6.58 8.16 6.35
C MET A 38 -6.70 7.08 5.27
N CYS A 39 -6.09 7.32 4.12
CA CYS A 39 -6.08 6.37 3.02
C CYS A 39 -4.69 5.76 2.78
N PHE A 40 -4.72 4.46 2.53
CA PHE A 40 -3.59 3.59 2.24
C PHE A 40 -3.77 3.06 0.83
N VAL A 41 -2.75 3.18 -0.01
CA VAL A 41 -2.86 2.90 -1.44
C VAL A 41 -1.83 1.88 -1.88
N GLY A 42 -2.26 0.91 -2.68
CA GLY A 42 -1.39 -0.02 -3.37
C GLY A 42 -1.49 0.19 -4.87
N VAL A 43 -0.35 0.18 -5.56
CA VAL A 43 -0.30 0.30 -7.03
C VAL A 43 0.50 -0.84 -7.63
N ASP A 44 -0.17 -1.67 -8.44
CA ASP A 44 0.49 -2.65 -9.29
C ASP A 44 0.64 -2.10 -10.71
N ILE A 45 1.86 -2.18 -11.25
CA ILE A 45 2.24 -1.46 -12.47
C ILE A 45 2.33 -2.41 -13.65
N ALA A 46 1.55 -2.12 -14.70
CA ALA A 46 1.63 -2.81 -15.96
C ALA A 46 1.44 -1.86 -17.16
N ALA A 47 2.07 -2.16 -18.29
CA ALA A 47 1.91 -1.37 -19.53
C ALA A 47 1.37 -2.14 -20.74
N ARG A 48 1.36 -3.48 -20.71
CA ARG A 48 1.05 -4.28 -21.91
C ARG A 48 -0.10 -5.26 -21.73
N ASN A 49 0.15 -6.39 -21.05
CA ASN A 49 -0.76 -7.52 -21.03
C ASN A 49 -1.51 -7.61 -19.69
N ASP A 50 -0.83 -7.25 -18.61
CA ASP A 50 -1.37 -7.19 -17.26
C ASP A 50 -2.12 -5.85 -17.04
N LEU A 51 -2.91 -5.80 -15.98
CA LEU A 51 -3.67 -4.62 -15.57
C LEU A 51 -2.80 -3.69 -14.75
N PHE A 52 -2.89 -2.38 -15.05
CA PHE A 52 -2.51 -1.38 -14.08
C PHE A 52 -3.62 -1.28 -13.04
N VAL A 53 -3.28 -1.44 -11.76
CA VAL A 53 -4.28 -1.42 -10.68
C VAL A 53 -3.89 -0.44 -9.58
N ILE A 54 -4.80 0.46 -9.22
CA ILE A 54 -4.74 1.26 -8.00
C ILE A 54 -5.82 0.76 -7.03
N TRP A 55 -5.43 0.42 -5.81
CA TRP A 55 -6.36 0.04 -4.75
C TRP A 55 -6.31 1.05 -3.62
N VAL A 56 -7.45 1.68 -3.31
CA VAL A 56 -7.59 2.69 -2.25
C VAL A 56 -8.34 2.10 -1.06
N LEU A 57 -7.67 2.02 0.09
CA LEU A 57 -8.25 1.63 1.38
C LEU A 57 -8.38 2.85 2.28
N GLU A 58 -9.54 3.09 2.87
CA GLU A 58 -9.72 4.05 3.96
C GLU A 58 -9.73 3.32 5.30
N LEU A 59 -9.00 3.82 6.30
CA LEU A 59 -9.13 3.35 7.67
C LEU A 59 -10.38 3.97 8.32
N VAL A 60 -11.36 3.12 8.61
CA VAL A 60 -12.64 3.48 9.21
C VAL A 60 -12.84 2.61 10.45
N ASP A 61 -12.90 3.23 11.63
CA ASP A 61 -13.20 2.54 12.89
C ASP A 61 -12.31 1.30 13.17
N GLY A 62 -11.04 1.36 12.75
CA GLY A 62 -10.06 0.26 12.91
C GLY A 62 -10.06 -0.78 11.78
N GLN A 63 -10.89 -0.60 10.75
CA GLN A 63 -11.02 -1.49 9.60
C GLN A 63 -10.59 -0.79 8.31
N LEU A 64 -9.92 -1.50 7.41
CA LEU A 64 -9.54 -1.04 6.09
C LEU A 64 -10.69 -1.27 5.11
N VAL A 65 -11.41 -0.22 4.76
CA VAL A 65 -12.54 -0.28 3.84
C VAL A 65 -12.09 0.12 2.43
N THR A 66 -12.28 -0.77 1.46
CA THR A 66 -12.01 -0.44 0.05
C THR A 66 -12.95 0.69 -0.40
N ARG A 67 -12.38 1.79 -0.90
CA ARG A 67 -13.14 2.91 -1.49
C ARG A 67 -13.16 2.86 -3.00
N GLU A 68 -12.07 2.43 -3.60
CA GLU A 68 -11.94 2.41 -5.05
C GLU A 68 -10.90 1.40 -5.48
N ILE A 69 -11.20 0.69 -6.57
CA ILE A 69 -10.25 -0.13 -7.30
C ILE A 69 -10.30 0.35 -8.75
N ILE A 70 -9.22 1.00 -9.20
CA ILE A 70 -9.07 1.43 -10.59
C ILE A 70 -8.24 0.36 -11.27
N ALA A 71 -8.79 -0.34 -12.27
CA ALA A 71 -8.10 -1.40 -12.99
C ALA A 71 -8.21 -1.19 -14.50
N GLU A 72 -7.09 -0.84 -15.13
CA GLU A 72 -7.03 -0.41 -16.53
C GLU A 72 -6.04 -1.26 -17.33
N LYS A 73 -6.41 -1.65 -18.55
CA LYS A 73 -5.56 -2.47 -19.44
C LYS A 73 -4.97 -1.59 -20.54
N ARG A 74 -3.68 -1.73 -20.83
CA ARG A 74 -3.00 -1.05 -21.96
C ARG A 74 -3.11 0.49 -21.94
N ILE A 75 -3.00 1.09 -20.76
CA ILE A 75 -2.94 2.55 -20.63
C ILE A 75 -1.49 3.05 -20.64
N THR A 76 -1.29 4.28 -21.11
CA THR A 76 0.03 4.92 -21.13
C THR A 76 0.48 5.30 -19.71
N PHE A 77 1.78 5.43 -19.48
CA PHE A 77 2.30 5.93 -18.19
C PHE A 77 1.74 7.30 -17.81
N ALA A 78 1.55 8.20 -18.78
CA ALA A 78 0.90 9.48 -18.54
C ALA A 78 -0.54 9.31 -18.00
N ARG A 79 -1.28 8.31 -18.49
CA ARG A 79 -2.62 8.02 -17.95
C ARG A 79 -2.57 7.38 -16.57
N GLN A 80 -1.58 6.52 -16.29
CA GLN A 80 -1.34 5.97 -14.95
C GLN A 80 -1.07 7.08 -13.94
N ASP A 81 -0.23 8.03 -14.34
CA ASP A 81 0.09 9.23 -13.58
C ASP A 81 -1.15 10.09 -13.30
N GLU A 82 -1.96 10.38 -14.30
CA GLU A 82 -3.21 11.14 -14.15
C GLU A 82 -4.19 10.48 -13.17
N LEU A 83 -4.32 9.15 -13.25
CA LEU A 83 -5.19 8.38 -12.35
C LEU A 83 -4.67 8.45 -10.92
N LEU A 84 -3.36 8.34 -10.73
CA LEU A 84 -2.74 8.44 -9.42
C LEU A 84 -2.86 9.85 -8.85
N ASP A 85 -2.61 10.88 -9.65
CA ASP A 85 -2.79 12.30 -9.29
C ASP A 85 -4.23 12.57 -8.85
N ASP A 86 -5.21 11.99 -9.53
CA ASP A 86 -6.62 12.09 -9.16
C ASP A 86 -6.95 11.43 -7.81
N VAL A 87 -6.37 10.26 -7.53
CA VAL A 87 -6.48 9.60 -6.23
C VAL A 87 -5.91 10.46 -5.11
N PHE A 88 -4.71 11.03 -5.27
CA PHE A 88 -4.13 11.95 -4.27
C PHE A 88 -4.93 13.24 -4.09
N ARG A 89 -5.67 13.67 -5.12
CA ARG A 89 -6.54 14.86 -5.05
C ARG A 89 -7.82 14.58 -4.28
N ARG A 90 -8.43 13.40 -4.46
CA ARG A 90 -9.72 13.03 -3.88
C ARG A 90 -9.61 12.45 -2.48
N TYR A 91 -8.52 11.76 -2.18
CA TYR A 91 -8.34 11.03 -0.92
C TYR A 91 -7.18 11.57 -0.10
N ARG A 92 -7.31 11.52 1.23
CA ARG A 92 -6.21 11.80 2.15
C ARG A 92 -5.25 10.61 2.21
N VAL A 93 -4.45 10.44 1.15
CA VAL A 93 -3.43 9.39 1.06
C VAL A 93 -2.29 9.70 2.02
N VAL A 94 -2.12 8.85 3.04
CA VAL A 94 -1.05 8.97 4.04
C VAL A 94 0.17 8.14 3.69
N ARG A 95 -0.03 6.96 3.10
CA ARG A 95 1.02 6.10 2.57
C ARG A 95 0.53 5.41 1.31
N LEU A 96 1.48 5.15 0.42
CA LEU A 96 1.28 4.43 -0.80
C LEU A 96 2.48 3.52 -1.06
N ARG A 97 2.21 2.27 -1.42
CA ARG A 97 3.21 1.30 -1.89
C ARG A 97 2.98 0.96 -3.35
N MET A 98 4.05 0.93 -4.15
CA MET A 98 3.97 0.57 -5.57
C MET A 98 4.96 -0.55 -5.88
N ASP A 99 4.65 -1.40 -6.86
CA ASP A 99 5.65 -2.27 -7.45
C ASP A 99 6.74 -1.42 -8.13
N GLN A 100 7.99 -1.54 -7.66
CA GLN A 100 9.14 -0.87 -8.24
C GLN A 100 9.87 -1.76 -9.26
N THR A 101 9.46 -3.03 -9.44
CA THR A 101 10.20 -3.96 -10.28
C THR A 101 10.08 -3.70 -11.77
N GLY A 102 11.18 -3.93 -12.48
CA GLY A 102 11.26 -3.83 -13.93
C GLY A 102 10.90 -2.43 -14.43
N MET A 103 9.67 -2.29 -14.91
CA MET A 103 9.15 -1.03 -15.44
C MET A 103 8.65 -0.04 -14.36
N GLY A 104 8.60 -0.47 -13.10
CA GLY A 104 8.13 0.35 -11.98
C GLY A 104 9.11 1.41 -11.46
N GLU A 105 10.40 1.28 -11.77
CA GLU A 105 11.46 2.22 -11.31
C GLU A 105 11.12 3.69 -11.59
N LYS A 106 10.81 3.99 -12.87
CA LYS A 106 10.49 5.36 -13.28
C LYS A 106 9.15 5.87 -12.71
N PRO A 107 8.03 5.12 -12.79
CA PRO A 107 6.77 5.52 -12.16
C PRO A 107 6.90 5.80 -10.65
N VAL A 108 7.68 5.00 -9.92
CA VAL A 108 7.93 5.21 -8.49
C VAL A 108 8.70 6.50 -8.24
N GLU A 109 9.76 6.76 -9.02
CA GLU A 109 10.51 8.02 -8.95
C GLU A 109 9.60 9.23 -9.20
N ASP A 110 8.76 9.17 -10.24
CA ASP A 110 7.83 10.24 -10.58
C ASP A 110 6.76 10.44 -9.50
N ALA A 111 6.21 9.35 -8.95
CA ALA A 111 5.24 9.40 -7.85
C ALA A 111 5.85 10.00 -6.58
N LYS A 112 7.09 9.63 -6.22
CA LYS A 112 7.84 10.25 -5.12
C LYS A 112 8.02 11.75 -5.33
N ARG A 113 8.43 12.16 -6.53
CA ARG A 113 8.60 13.58 -6.88
C ARG A 113 7.29 14.38 -6.77
N ARG A 114 6.16 13.81 -7.20
CA ARG A 114 4.85 14.49 -7.21
C ARG A 114 4.13 14.47 -5.85
N HIS A 115 4.24 13.37 -5.12
CA HIS A 115 3.44 13.12 -3.93
C HIS A 115 4.25 13.04 -2.64
N GLY A 116 5.57 13.19 -2.70
CA GLY A 116 6.46 13.25 -1.55
C GLY A 116 7.08 11.90 -1.21
N GLU A 117 8.39 11.93 -0.97
CA GLU A 117 9.22 10.74 -0.70
C GLU A 117 8.81 9.99 0.56
N ASP A 118 8.32 10.69 1.58
CA ASP A 118 7.89 10.08 2.85
C ASP A 118 6.56 9.32 2.74
N ARG A 119 5.76 9.60 1.70
CA ARG A 119 4.44 8.98 1.50
C ARG A 119 4.48 7.83 0.50
N VAL A 120 5.42 7.85 -0.44
CA VAL A 120 5.50 6.92 -1.56
C VAL A 120 6.68 5.97 -1.36
N GLU A 121 6.38 4.69 -1.17
CA GLU A 121 7.36 3.63 -1.04
C GLU A 121 7.32 2.71 -2.28
N GLY A 122 8.48 2.47 -2.87
CA GLY A 122 8.62 1.47 -3.94
C GLY A 122 9.02 0.13 -3.34
N VAL A 123 8.37 -0.94 -3.79
CA VAL A 123 8.58 -2.30 -3.29
C VAL A 123 9.20 -3.16 -4.38
N ILE A 124 10.32 -3.81 -4.06
CA ILE A 124 10.94 -4.79 -4.95
C ILE A 124 10.32 -6.17 -4.69
N PHE A 125 9.59 -6.68 -5.68
CA PHE A 125 8.82 -7.95 -5.69
C PHE A 125 9.70 -9.22 -5.71
N SER A 126 10.61 -9.33 -4.74
CA SER A 126 11.32 -10.57 -4.43
C SER A 126 10.36 -11.65 -3.94
N SER A 127 10.76 -12.93 -3.99
CA SER A 127 9.93 -14.02 -3.47
C SER A 127 9.58 -13.85 -1.97
N ALA A 128 10.49 -13.27 -1.19
CA ALA A 128 10.26 -12.99 0.22
C ALA A 128 9.25 -11.85 0.41
N ALA A 129 9.43 -10.73 -0.29
CA ALA A 129 8.49 -9.60 -0.23
C ALA A 129 7.08 -9.99 -0.69
N LYS A 130 6.96 -10.80 -1.74
CA LYS A 130 5.68 -11.34 -2.21
C LYS A 130 5.00 -12.19 -1.14
N LEU A 131 5.74 -13.09 -0.51
CA LEU A 131 5.19 -13.96 0.54
C LEU A 131 4.75 -13.14 1.76
N ASP A 132 5.56 -12.16 2.16
CA ASP A 132 5.29 -11.27 3.29
C ASP A 132 4.00 -10.46 3.06
N MET A 133 3.91 -9.70 1.97
CA MET A 133 2.72 -8.90 1.65
C MET A 133 1.46 -9.77 1.49
N ALA A 134 1.57 -10.93 0.86
CA ALA A 134 0.44 -11.86 0.72
C ALA A 134 0.01 -12.45 2.06
N THR A 135 0.94 -12.68 2.98
CA THR A 135 0.64 -13.15 4.34
C THR A 135 -0.11 -12.08 5.10
N SER A 136 0.41 -10.84 5.15
CA SER A 136 -0.28 -9.68 5.71
C SER A 136 -1.69 -9.50 5.15
N PHE A 137 -1.84 -9.65 3.83
CA PHE A 137 -3.13 -9.52 3.18
C PHE A 137 -4.10 -10.63 3.61
N LYS A 138 -3.64 -11.87 3.66
CA LYS A 138 -4.44 -13.01 4.13
C LYS A 138 -4.85 -12.87 5.59
N GLU A 139 -3.93 -12.43 6.46
CA GLU A 139 -4.23 -12.16 7.87
C GLU A 139 -5.31 -11.08 8.01
N ALA A 140 -5.25 -10.01 7.20
CA ALA A 140 -6.28 -8.99 7.20
C ALA A 140 -7.67 -9.54 6.80
N PHE A 141 -7.75 -10.50 5.87
CA PHE A 141 -9.01 -11.21 5.57
C PHE A 141 -9.45 -12.12 6.73
N GLN A 142 -8.53 -12.89 7.30
CA GLN A 142 -8.83 -13.82 8.40
C GLN A 142 -9.34 -13.10 9.64
N ASP A 143 -8.76 -11.94 9.95
CA ASP A 143 -9.17 -11.07 11.05
C ASP A 143 -10.40 -10.21 10.72
N ARG A 144 -10.90 -10.26 9.47
CA ARG A 144 -11.92 -9.34 8.93
C ARG A 144 -11.57 -7.87 9.11
N ARG A 145 -10.28 -7.53 9.05
CA ARG A 145 -9.76 -6.16 9.11
C ARG A 145 -9.80 -5.43 7.78
N VAL A 146 -10.09 -6.13 6.68
CA VAL A 146 -10.28 -5.51 5.36
C VAL A 146 -11.67 -5.83 4.82
N LEU A 147 -12.31 -4.84 4.18
CA LEU A 147 -13.56 -5.01 3.44
C LEU A 147 -13.34 -4.76 1.95
N VAL A 148 -13.85 -5.67 1.13
CA VAL A 148 -13.76 -5.62 -0.33
C VAL A 148 -15.14 -5.53 -0.99
N PRO A 149 -15.25 -4.99 -2.21
CA PRO A 149 -16.54 -4.86 -2.89
C PRO A 149 -17.26 -6.20 -3.04
N ALA A 150 -18.53 -6.25 -2.63
CA ALA A 150 -19.36 -7.43 -2.83
C ALA A 150 -19.79 -7.60 -4.30
N GLY A 151 -19.82 -8.85 -4.77
CA GLY A 151 -20.45 -9.19 -6.05
C GLY A 151 -19.65 -8.83 -7.31
N ASP A 152 -18.33 -8.58 -7.20
CA ASP A 152 -17.44 -8.40 -8.36
C ASP A 152 -16.74 -9.74 -8.73
N PRO A 153 -17.15 -10.42 -9.81
CA PRO A 153 -16.56 -11.71 -10.18
C PRO A 153 -15.10 -11.61 -10.62
N LYS A 154 -14.68 -10.47 -11.19
CA LYS A 154 -13.28 -10.28 -11.65
C LYS A 154 -12.36 -10.12 -10.46
N LEU A 155 -12.79 -9.32 -9.47
CA LEU A 155 -12.05 -9.19 -8.22
C LEU A 155 -11.93 -10.53 -7.51
N ARG A 156 -13.04 -11.27 -7.36
CA ARG A 156 -13.03 -12.59 -6.71
C ARG A 156 -12.08 -13.57 -7.42
N ALA A 157 -12.10 -13.60 -8.75
CA ALA A 157 -11.22 -14.45 -9.55
C ALA A 157 -9.74 -14.10 -9.32
N ASP A 158 -9.37 -12.82 -9.39
CA ASP A 158 -7.98 -12.37 -9.16
C ASP A 158 -7.51 -12.70 -7.74
N LEU A 159 -8.35 -12.45 -6.72
CA LEU A 159 -8.02 -12.74 -5.32
C LEU A 159 -7.81 -14.24 -5.07
N HIS A 160 -8.61 -15.09 -5.72
CA HIS A 160 -8.53 -16.55 -5.60
C HIS A 160 -7.41 -17.19 -6.47
N SER A 161 -6.92 -16.47 -7.48
CA SER A 161 -5.97 -17.00 -8.48
C SER A 161 -4.58 -17.36 -7.92
N ILE A 162 -4.20 -16.79 -6.78
CA ILE A 162 -2.92 -17.07 -6.12
C ILE A 162 -3.01 -18.37 -5.34
N LYS A 163 -2.06 -19.28 -5.58
CA LYS A 163 -1.89 -20.54 -4.87
C LYS A 163 -0.58 -20.58 -4.12
N SER A 164 -0.57 -21.29 -2.99
CA SER A 164 0.67 -21.63 -2.29
C SER A 164 1.12 -23.03 -2.64
N VAL A 165 2.39 -23.16 -2.98
CA VAL A 165 3.07 -24.44 -3.26
C VAL A 165 4.27 -24.57 -2.33
N ALA A 166 4.48 -25.75 -1.76
CA ALA A 166 5.69 -26.04 -1.00
C ALA A 166 6.93 -25.92 -1.89
N GLY A 167 7.85 -25.03 -1.51
CA GLY A 167 9.14 -24.91 -2.19
C GLY A 167 10.10 -26.05 -1.83
N PRO A 168 11.17 -26.26 -2.64
CA PRO A 168 12.17 -27.32 -2.38
C PRO A 168 12.87 -27.21 -1.03
N THR A 169 12.91 -26.01 -0.45
CA THR A 169 13.52 -25.70 0.86
C THR A 169 12.50 -25.64 2.00
N GLY A 170 11.24 -26.02 1.76
CA GLY A 170 10.14 -25.93 2.73
C GLY A 170 9.49 -24.55 2.84
N ILE A 171 10.13 -23.49 2.29
CA ILE A 171 9.52 -22.15 2.22
C ILE A 171 8.43 -22.17 1.14
N ARG A 172 7.23 -21.70 1.50
CA ARG A 172 6.10 -21.58 0.56
C ARG A 172 6.42 -20.59 -0.55
N ARG A 173 6.05 -20.92 -1.78
CA ARG A 173 6.06 -20.00 -2.93
C ARG A 173 4.64 -19.74 -3.38
N LEU A 174 4.41 -18.50 -3.78
CA LEU A 174 3.15 -18.06 -4.37
C LEU A 174 3.26 -18.15 -5.89
N VAL A 175 2.29 -18.82 -6.49
CA VAL A 175 2.16 -18.99 -7.94
C VAL A 175 0.77 -18.55 -8.37
N SER A 176 0.66 -17.90 -9.51
CA SER A 176 -0.62 -17.60 -10.14
C SER A 176 -1.02 -18.72 -11.09
N ASP A 177 -2.31 -19.06 -11.16
CA ASP A 177 -2.82 -19.95 -12.21
C ASP A 177 -2.67 -19.25 -13.58
N GLY A 178 -1.64 -19.63 -14.34
CA GLY A 178 -1.30 -19.02 -15.63
C GLY A 178 -2.21 -19.39 -16.81
N GLU A 179 -3.35 -20.05 -16.58
CA GLU A 179 -4.22 -20.57 -17.65
C GLU A 179 -5.46 -19.72 -17.93
N THR A 180 -5.81 -18.77 -17.05
CA THR A 180 -6.90 -17.82 -17.29
C THR A 180 -6.36 -16.41 -17.25
N ASP A 181 -6.86 -15.54 -18.12
CA ASP A 181 -6.44 -14.15 -18.42
C ASP A 181 -6.56 -13.17 -17.22
N GLY A 182 -6.56 -13.69 -15.98
CA GLY A 182 -6.52 -12.98 -14.71
C GLY A 182 -5.12 -13.01 -14.14
N HIS A 183 -4.28 -12.11 -14.64
CA HIS A 183 -3.10 -11.69 -13.91
C HIS A 183 -3.55 -11.25 -12.52
N ALA A 184 -2.89 -11.74 -11.46
CA ALA A 184 -3.29 -11.50 -10.07
C ALA A 184 -3.05 -10.04 -9.62
N ASP A 185 -3.23 -9.08 -10.53
CA ASP A 185 -2.83 -7.69 -10.37
C ASP A 185 -3.65 -7.01 -9.27
N ARG A 186 -4.96 -7.30 -9.22
CA ARG A 186 -5.80 -6.83 -8.11
C ARG A 186 -5.34 -7.40 -6.79
N PHE A 187 -4.94 -8.67 -6.74
CA PHE A 187 -4.39 -9.26 -5.52
C PHE A 187 -3.12 -8.53 -5.06
N TRP A 188 -2.19 -8.26 -5.98
CA TRP A 188 -0.94 -7.58 -5.63
C TRP A 188 -1.15 -6.11 -5.24
N ALA A 189 -2.01 -5.38 -5.95
CA ALA A 189 -2.38 -4.02 -5.55
C ALA A 189 -3.06 -4.00 -4.17
N GLY A 190 -3.93 -4.97 -3.87
CA GLY A 190 -4.56 -5.10 -2.55
C GLY A 190 -3.54 -5.42 -1.45
N ALA A 191 -2.61 -6.35 -1.70
CA ALA A 191 -1.55 -6.70 -0.77
C ALA A 191 -0.59 -5.51 -0.50
N LEU A 192 -0.25 -4.75 -1.54
CA LEU A 192 0.50 -3.49 -1.40
C LEU A 192 -0.26 -2.48 -0.54
N ALA A 193 -1.57 -2.30 -0.79
CA ALA A 193 -2.40 -1.37 -0.05
C ALA A 193 -2.48 -1.75 1.44
N VAL A 194 -2.73 -3.02 1.76
CA VAL A 194 -2.80 -3.49 3.14
C VAL A 194 -1.44 -3.38 3.84
N SER A 195 -0.34 -3.81 3.19
CA SER A 195 1.00 -3.68 3.79
C SER A 195 1.41 -2.22 4.00
N SER A 196 0.89 -1.27 3.21
CA SER A 196 1.14 0.16 3.43
C SER A 196 0.44 0.71 4.69
N ALA A 197 -0.58 0.02 5.18
CA ALA A 197 -1.27 0.35 6.44
C ALA A 197 -0.57 -0.24 7.68
N GLU A 198 0.35 -1.19 7.49
CA GLU A 198 1.14 -1.74 8.57
C GLU A 198 2.08 -0.67 9.11
N THR A 199 1.88 -0.34 10.38
CA THR A 199 2.76 0.58 11.08
C THR A 199 3.87 -0.25 11.71
N GLU A 200 5.09 -0.15 11.19
CA GLU A 200 6.24 -0.35 12.07
C GLU A 200 6.13 0.70 13.18
N TYR A 201 5.94 0.24 14.41
CA TYR A 201 5.98 1.11 15.58
C TYR A 201 7.36 1.78 15.64
N GLN A 202 7.43 3.03 15.19
CA GLN A 202 8.58 3.91 15.43
C GLN A 202 8.17 4.85 16.56
N PRO A 203 8.69 4.68 17.78
CA PRO A 203 8.39 5.60 18.87
C PRO A 203 8.97 6.98 18.51
N TYR A 204 8.11 7.87 18.03
CA TYR A 204 8.46 9.27 17.88
C TYR A 204 8.50 9.90 19.27
N ALA A 205 9.71 10.25 19.72
CA ALA A 205 9.88 11.09 20.89
C ALA A 205 9.40 12.51 20.55
N TYR A 206 8.11 12.77 20.73
CA TYR A 206 7.59 14.13 20.68
C TYR A 206 8.11 14.89 21.90
N ARG A 207 9.06 15.80 21.67
CA ARG A 207 9.44 16.81 22.66
C ARG A 207 8.61 18.07 22.40
N PRO A 208 7.56 18.34 23.19
CA PRO A 208 6.84 19.60 23.06
C PRO A 208 7.80 20.77 23.26
N VAL A 209 7.76 21.75 22.37
CA VAL A 209 8.40 23.04 22.62
C VAL A 209 7.58 23.74 23.70
N PRO A 210 8.19 24.20 24.81
CA PRO A 210 7.45 24.94 25.83
C PRO A 210 6.75 26.15 25.21
N PRO A 211 5.48 26.42 25.55
CA PRO A 211 4.83 27.66 25.15
C PRO A 211 5.63 28.82 25.76
N GLY A 212 6.16 29.70 24.92
CA GLY A 212 7.00 30.81 25.35
C GLY A 212 8.48 30.68 24.99
N GLY A 213 8.78 30.02 23.86
CA GLY A 213 10.07 29.98 23.16
C GLY A 213 11.14 30.81 23.83
N GLY A 214 12.02 30.15 24.58
CA GLY A 214 13.02 30.77 25.42
C GLY A 214 13.70 31.90 24.66
N LYS A 215 13.33 33.14 25.01
CA LYS A 215 14.09 34.30 24.60
C LYS A 215 15.40 34.20 25.35
N ASP A 216 16.38 33.52 24.76
CA ASP A 216 17.77 33.71 25.10
C ASP A 216 18.14 35.14 24.68
N VAL A 217 17.76 36.11 25.52
CA VAL A 217 18.18 37.51 25.44
C VAL A 217 19.66 37.67 25.81
N ASN A 218 20.36 36.58 26.08
CA ASN A 218 21.75 36.58 26.52
C ASN A 218 22.67 35.89 25.50
N ARG A 219 22.45 36.15 24.21
CA ARG A 219 23.50 35.93 23.22
C ARG A 219 24.46 37.12 23.28
N PRO A 220 25.70 37.00 23.79
CA PRO A 220 26.66 38.09 23.74
C PRO A 220 27.01 38.35 22.28
N ILE A 221 26.42 39.39 21.69
CA ILE A 221 26.82 39.90 20.39
C ILE A 221 28.18 40.57 20.60
N LYS A 222 29.23 40.01 20.01
CA LYS A 222 30.57 40.61 19.99
C LYS A 222 30.52 41.84 19.07
N GLN A 223 30.17 43.00 19.62
CA GLN A 223 30.23 44.26 18.90
C GLN A 223 31.71 44.60 18.64
N THR A 224 32.13 44.46 17.40
CA THR A 224 33.37 45.06 16.92
C THR A 224 33.02 46.40 16.30
N ALA A 225 33.77 47.44 16.70
CA ALA A 225 33.70 48.83 16.27
C ALA A 225 32.51 49.70 16.78
N GLY A 226 32.75 50.42 17.87
CA GLY A 226 32.73 51.89 17.80
C GLY A 226 31.41 52.67 17.92
N PHE A 227 30.31 52.12 18.44
CA PHE A 227 29.11 52.91 18.71
C PHE A 227 28.79 53.03 20.21
N ARG A 228 28.76 54.27 20.70
CA ARG A 228 28.46 54.64 22.10
C ARG A 228 27.03 54.22 22.47
N SER A 229 26.89 53.67 23.68
CA SER A 229 25.60 53.39 24.30
C SER A 229 24.86 54.70 24.64
N GLN A 230 23.57 54.75 24.32
CA GLN A 230 22.62 55.57 25.06
C GLN A 230 21.58 54.65 25.70
N LYS A 231 21.53 54.69 27.04
CA LYS A 231 20.42 54.13 27.83
C LYS A 231 19.17 54.96 27.56
N GLY A 232 18.20 54.40 26.86
CA GLY A 232 16.83 54.88 26.88
C GLY A 232 16.15 54.38 28.17
N VAL A 233 15.68 55.32 28.98
CA VAL A 233 14.71 55.10 30.06
C VAL A 233 13.31 55.19 29.44
N TRP A 234 12.38 54.43 30.02
CA TRP A 234 10.95 54.21 29.70
C TRP A 234 10.65 53.03 28.79
#